data_AF-X1LFL7-F1
#
_entry.id   AF-X1LFL7-F1
#
_cell.length_a   1.000
_cell.length_b   1.000
_cell.length_c   1.000
_cell.angle_alpha   90.00
_cell.angle_beta   90.00
_cell.angle_gamma   90.00
#
_symmetry.space_group_name_H-M   'P 1'
#
loop_
_entity.id
_entity.type
_entity.pdbx_description
1 polymer ?
#
loop_
_entity_poly.entity_id
_entity_poly.type
_entity_poly.pdbx_seq_one_letter_code
_entity_poly.pdbx_strand_id
1 'polypeptide(L)'
;RVGALPGAGADIAAWVAYGMEKKTSKKPEEFGKGSIDGVIAPTGANNAALGGTWIPALVFGVPGDSITAIVLGAMLMYGLKPGPLIFRQSPDLVKGIFAIALISQFFLIPIGLLGIKAYGRILSLPRNIIMVFVLIFSVVGSYAIRNSIFDIGI
;
A
#
# COMPACT_ATOMS: atom_id res chain seq x y z
N ARG A 1 -16.25 -6.25 -0.50
CA ARG A 1 -15.10 -6.84 -1.23
C ARG A 1 -14.43 -5.76 -2.09
N VAL A 2 -13.82 -4.76 -1.44
CA VAL A 2 -13.22 -3.60 -2.13
C VAL A 2 -11.81 -3.93 -2.66
N GLY A 3 -11.10 -4.88 -2.05
CA GLY A 3 -9.73 -5.27 -2.44
C GLY A 3 -9.57 -6.02 -3.77
N ALA A 4 -10.67 -6.31 -4.48
CA ALA A 4 -10.64 -6.93 -5.82
C ALA A 4 -10.69 -5.90 -6.96
N LEU A 5 -10.89 -4.62 -6.65
CA LEU A 5 -10.92 -3.55 -7.64
C LEU A 5 -9.48 -3.15 -8.01
N PRO A 6 -9.11 -3.23 -9.31
CA PRO A 6 -7.78 -2.84 -9.77
C PRO A 6 -7.52 -1.34 -9.53
N GLY A 7 -6.30 -0.98 -9.13
CA GLY A 7 -5.88 0.41 -8.87
C GLY A 7 -6.48 1.12 -7.65
N ALA A 8 -7.59 0.62 -7.10
CA ALA A 8 -8.25 1.16 -5.91
C ALA A 8 -7.70 0.59 -4.59
N GLY A 9 -7.34 -0.70 -4.61
CA GLY A 9 -6.52 -1.36 -3.60
C GLY A 9 -7.01 -1.35 -2.14
N ALA A 10 -6.14 -1.88 -1.28
CA ALA A 10 -6.31 -2.00 0.16
C ALA A 10 -6.45 -0.64 0.88
N ASP A 11 -5.98 0.44 0.24
CA ASP A 11 -6.05 1.81 0.79
C ASP A 11 -7.47 2.35 0.79
N ILE A 12 -8.23 2.19 -0.31
CA ILE A 12 -9.64 2.60 -0.33
C ILE A 12 -10.46 1.73 0.62
N ALA A 13 -10.13 0.44 0.75
CA ALA A 13 -10.77 -0.42 1.74
C ALA A 13 -10.55 0.09 3.18
N ALA A 14 -9.35 0.58 3.50
CA ALA A 14 -9.04 1.20 4.78
C ALA A 14 -9.84 2.48 5.02
N TRP A 15 -9.91 3.38 4.02
CA TRP A 15 -10.68 4.63 4.12
C TRP A 15 -12.19 4.38 4.26
N VAL A 16 -12.73 3.41 3.53
CA VAL A 16 -14.14 3.02 3.64
C VAL A 16 -14.42 2.41 5.02
N ALA A 17 -13.54 1.54 5.51
CA ALA A 17 -13.66 0.98 6.86
C ALA A 17 -13.59 2.06 7.94
N TYR A 18 -12.67 3.03 7.82
CA TYR A 18 -12.58 4.18 8.71
C TYR A 18 -13.87 5.01 8.71
N GLY A 19 -14.42 5.31 7.53
CA GLY A 19 -15.66 6.07 7.39
C GLY A 19 -16.88 5.33 7.95
N MET A 20 -16.94 4.01 7.76
CA MET A 20 -18.00 3.15 8.29
C MET A 20 -17.92 3.06 9.82
N GLU A 21 -16.72 2.83 10.36
CA GLU A 21 -16.49 2.76 11.80
C GLU A 21 -16.82 4.10 12.47
N LYS A 22 -16.43 5.23 11.86
CA LYS A 22 -16.81 6.56 12.34
C LYS A 22 -18.32 6.76 12.37
N LYS A 23 -19.06 6.24 11.38
CA LYS A 23 -20.52 6.39 11.27
C LYS A 23 -21.27 5.49 12.26
N THR A 24 -20.71 4.33 12.58
CA THR A 24 -21.34 3.32 13.46
C THR A 24 -20.84 3.40 14.91
N SER A 25 -19.73 4.09 15.17
CA SER A 25 -19.16 4.23 16.50
C SER A 25 -20.06 5.04 17.43
N LYS A 26 -20.04 4.65 18.71
CA LYS A 26 -20.70 5.37 19.81
C LYS A 26 -19.97 6.66 20.20
N LYS A 27 -18.73 6.86 19.72
CA LYS A 27 -17.87 8.02 20.01
C LYS A 27 -17.24 8.61 18.74
N PRO A 28 -18.03 9.11 17.77
CA PRO A 28 -17.53 9.64 16.51
C PRO A 28 -16.58 10.83 16.69
N GLU A 29 -16.65 11.54 17.81
CA GLU A 29 -15.81 12.69 18.17
C GLU A 29 -14.34 12.35 18.51
N GLU A 30 -14.03 11.08 18.78
CA GLU A 30 -12.64 10.62 19.02
C GLU A 30 -11.90 10.29 17.71
N PHE A 31 -12.61 10.18 16.58
CA PHE A 31 -12.01 9.91 15.26
C PHE A 31 -11.21 11.13 14.79
N GLY A 32 -9.92 10.93 14.53
CA GLY A 32 -8.97 11.99 14.16
C GLY A 32 -8.25 12.62 15.35
N LYS A 33 -8.62 12.25 16.58
CA LYS A 33 -7.91 12.64 17.83
C LYS A 33 -7.09 11.50 18.45
N GLY A 34 -6.99 10.36 17.76
CA GLY A 34 -6.26 9.18 18.23
C GLY A 34 -7.15 8.02 18.71
N SER A 35 -8.43 7.95 18.30
CA SER A 35 -9.28 6.78 18.57
C SER A 35 -8.61 5.47 18.12
N ILE A 36 -8.57 4.49 19.04
CA ILE A 36 -8.04 3.14 18.79
C ILE A 36 -8.88 2.44 17.71
N ASP A 37 -10.20 2.55 17.79
CA ASP A 37 -11.13 1.96 16.82
C ASP A 37 -10.89 2.52 15.41
N GLY A 38 -10.59 3.83 15.33
CA GLY A 38 -10.19 4.52 14.11
C GLY A 38 -8.82 4.10 13.54
N VAL A 39 -8.03 3.27 14.23
CA VAL A 39 -6.77 2.70 13.73
C VAL A 39 -6.92 1.21 13.46
N ILE A 40 -7.57 0.46 14.36
CA ILE A 40 -7.72 -0.99 14.22
C ILE A 40 -8.61 -1.35 13.03
N ALA A 41 -9.76 -0.69 12.88
CA ALA A 41 -10.69 -0.96 11.77
C ALA A 41 -10.05 -0.78 10.38
N PRO A 42 -9.43 0.38 10.04
CA PRO A 42 -8.77 0.55 8.75
C PRO A 42 -7.57 -0.38 8.57
N THR A 43 -6.77 -0.63 9.61
CA THR A 43 -5.59 -1.51 9.51
C THR A 43 -6.01 -2.96 9.25
N GLY A 44 -7.05 -3.44 9.93
CA GLY A 44 -7.62 -4.77 9.69
C GLY A 44 -8.20 -4.90 8.28
N ALA A 45 -8.93 -3.89 7.81
CA ALA A 45 -9.49 -3.87 6.47
C ALA A 45 -8.42 -3.85 5.37
N ASN A 46 -7.34 -3.09 5.56
CA ASN A 46 -6.20 -3.05 4.65
C ASN A 46 -5.54 -4.44 4.55
N ASN A 47 -5.15 -5.03 5.69
CA ASN A 47 -4.50 -6.33 5.70
C ASN A 47 -5.39 -7.46 5.14
N ALA A 48 -6.70 -7.40 5.37
CA ALA A 48 -7.63 -8.37 4.79
C ALA A 48 -7.82 -8.19 3.27
N ALA A 49 -7.67 -6.97 2.75
CA ALA A 49 -7.80 -6.68 1.33
C ALA A 49 -6.57 -7.11 0.52
N LEU A 50 -5.36 -7.02 1.09
CA LEU A 50 -4.10 -7.35 0.41
C LEU A 50 -4.11 -8.74 -0.24
N GLY A 51 -4.63 -9.76 0.46
CA GLY A 51 -4.70 -11.12 -0.08
C GLY A 51 -5.56 -11.24 -1.35
N GLY A 52 -6.61 -10.41 -1.47
CA GLY A 52 -7.49 -10.38 -2.64
C GLY A 52 -6.89 -9.64 -3.83
N THR A 53 -5.96 -8.72 -3.60
CA THR A 53 -5.34 -7.86 -4.62
C THR A 53 -4.30 -8.61 -5.46
N TRP A 54 -3.72 -9.69 -4.92
CA TRP A 54 -2.77 -10.54 -5.64
C TRP A 54 -3.41 -11.40 -6.73
N ILE A 55 -4.69 -11.77 -6.59
CA ILE A 55 -5.37 -12.64 -7.56
C ILE A 55 -5.50 -11.93 -8.92
N PRO A 56 -6.04 -10.70 -9.02
CA PRO A 56 -6.09 -9.99 -10.30
C PRO A 56 -4.70 -9.62 -10.84
N ALA A 57 -3.76 -9.27 -9.96
CA ALA A 57 -2.40 -8.88 -10.35
C ALA A 57 -1.64 -10.04 -11.02
N LEU A 58 -1.71 -11.25 -10.46
CA LEU A 58 -1.00 -12.41 -10.99
C LEU A 58 -1.74 -13.06 -12.17
N VAL A 59 -3.08 -13.07 -12.16
CA VAL A 59 -3.89 -13.75 -13.18
C VAL A 59 -4.09 -12.88 -14.41
N PHE A 60 -4.43 -11.60 -14.24
CA PHE A 60 -4.72 -10.70 -15.36
C PHE A 60 -3.55 -9.77 -15.70
N GLY A 61 -2.49 -9.75 -14.88
CA GLY A 61 -1.39 -8.80 -15.07
C GLY A 61 -1.84 -7.35 -14.87
N VAL A 62 -2.92 -7.12 -14.09
CA VAL A 62 -3.44 -5.78 -13.81
C VAL A 62 -3.16 -5.45 -12.36
N PRO A 63 -2.36 -4.41 -12.06
CA PRO A 63 -2.03 -4.07 -10.69
C PRO A 63 -3.26 -3.63 -9.90
N GLY A 64 -3.38 -4.13 -8.68
CA GLY A 64 -4.46 -3.77 -7.79
C GLY A 64 -4.13 -2.64 -6.81
N ASP A 65 -2.83 -2.39 -6.61
CA ASP A 65 -2.27 -1.34 -5.77
C ASP A 65 -0.85 -0.97 -6.25
N SER A 66 -0.25 0.05 -5.65
CA SER A 66 1.10 0.51 -6.02
C SER A 66 2.18 -0.56 -5.82
N ILE A 67 2.03 -1.42 -4.80
CA ILE A 67 3.02 -2.47 -4.50
C ILE A 67 2.97 -3.56 -5.58
N THR A 68 1.78 -4.05 -5.93
CA THR A 68 1.63 -5.03 -7.01
C THR A 68 2.10 -4.48 -8.35
N ALA A 69 1.93 -3.18 -8.62
CA ALA A 69 2.47 -2.54 -9.83
C ALA A 69 4.00 -2.60 -9.91
N ILE A 70 4.70 -2.33 -8.80
CA ILE A 70 6.17 -2.42 -8.74
C ILE A 70 6.63 -3.85 -8.99
N VAL A 71 6.00 -4.82 -8.32
CA VAL A 71 6.32 -6.25 -8.49
C VAL A 71 6.07 -6.69 -9.93
N LEU A 72 4.94 -6.28 -10.53
CA LEU A 72 4.62 -6.57 -11.91
C LEU A 72 5.66 -5.97 -12.88
N GLY A 73 6.07 -4.72 -12.64
CA GLY A 73 7.13 -4.05 -13.39
C GLY A 73 8.46 -4.82 -13.30
N ALA A 74 8.83 -5.27 -12.10
CA ALA A 74 10.02 -6.12 -11.91
C ALA A 74 9.89 -7.45 -12.68
N MET A 75 8.75 -8.13 -12.59
CA MET A 75 8.51 -9.38 -13.32
C MET A 75 8.65 -9.21 -14.84
N LEU A 76 8.06 -8.14 -15.39
CA LEU A 76 8.18 -7.80 -16.81
C LEU A 76 9.64 -7.52 -17.19
N MET A 77 10.41 -6.87 -16.32
CA MET A 77 11.84 -6.59 -16.53
C MET A 77 12.70 -7.88 -16.57
N TYR A 78 12.31 -8.90 -15.81
CA TYR A 78 12.91 -10.25 -15.86
C TYR A 78 12.35 -11.13 -16.99
N GLY A 79 11.49 -10.60 -17.87
CA GLY A 79 10.89 -11.34 -18.99
C GLY A 79 9.76 -12.29 -18.60
N LEU A 80 9.28 -12.22 -17.35
CA LEU A 80 8.17 -13.03 -16.86
C LEU A 80 6.86 -12.36 -17.22
N LYS A 81 6.03 -13.04 -18.02
CA LYS A 81 4.71 -12.53 -18.41
C LYS A 81 3.64 -12.95 -17.40
N PRO A 82 3.12 -12.03 -16.58
CA PRO A 82 2.02 -12.32 -15.65
C PRO A 82 0.82 -12.92 -16.39
N GLY A 83 0.18 -13.91 -15.79
CA GLY A 83 -0.90 -14.68 -16.42
C GLY A 83 -1.11 -16.04 -15.74
N PRO A 84 -2.23 -16.73 -16.05
CA PRO A 84 -2.54 -18.05 -15.49
C PRO A 84 -1.47 -19.11 -15.82
N LEU A 85 -0.66 -18.88 -16.87
CA LEU A 85 0.46 -19.73 -17.26
C LEU A 85 1.68 -19.62 -16.33
N ILE A 86 1.88 -18.52 -15.58
CA ILE A 86 2.97 -18.42 -14.60
C ILE A 86 2.85 -19.49 -13.51
N PHE A 87 1.63 -19.82 -13.11
CA PHE A 87 1.35 -20.88 -12.14
C PHE A 87 1.76 -22.27 -12.64
N ARG A 88 1.88 -22.47 -13.96
CA ARG A 88 2.32 -23.73 -14.58
C ARG A 88 3.79 -23.72 -15.04
N GLN A 89 4.28 -22.61 -15.60
CA GLN A 89 5.65 -22.52 -16.12
C GLN A 89 6.69 -22.21 -15.03
N SER A 90 6.29 -21.57 -13.94
CA SER A 90 7.21 -21.21 -12.86
C SER A 90 6.55 -21.31 -11.48
N PRO A 91 6.14 -22.52 -11.07
CA PRO A 91 5.52 -22.75 -9.76
C PRO A 91 6.43 -22.34 -8.59
N ASP A 92 7.76 -22.40 -8.76
CA ASP A 92 8.73 -21.98 -7.74
C ASP A 92 8.73 -20.48 -7.50
N LEU A 93 8.52 -19.66 -8.54
CA LEU A 93 8.39 -18.21 -8.42
C LEU A 93 7.12 -17.82 -7.65
N VAL A 94 6.00 -18.44 -7.99
CA VAL A 94 4.72 -18.20 -7.29
C VAL A 94 4.85 -18.60 -5.83
N LYS A 95 5.35 -19.82 -5.55
CA LYS A 95 5.61 -20.27 -4.18
C LYS A 95 6.59 -19.35 -3.44
N GLY A 96 7.62 -18.86 -4.13
CA GLY A 96 8.58 -17.89 -3.59
C GLY A 96 7.92 -16.57 -3.19
N ILE A 97 7.06 -16.01 -4.05
CA ILE A 97 6.31 -14.78 -3.74
C ILE A 97 5.41 -14.98 -2.52
N PHE A 98 4.65 -16.08 -2.45
CA PHE A 98 3.79 -16.38 -1.30
C PHE A 98 4.60 -16.67 -0.02
N ALA A 99 5.73 -17.38 -0.13
CA ALA A 99 6.61 -17.66 1.00
C ALA A 99 7.26 -16.38 1.54
N ILE A 100 7.76 -15.50 0.65
CA ILE A 100 8.32 -14.20 1.02
C ILE A 100 7.24 -13.31 1.61
N ALA A 101 6.02 -13.30 1.07
CA ALA A 101 4.90 -12.54 1.64
C ALA A 101 4.58 -12.99 3.07
N LEU A 102 4.56 -14.31 3.31
CA LEU A 102 4.33 -14.87 4.64
C LEU A 102 5.47 -14.50 5.60
N ILE A 103 6.73 -14.67 5.19
CA ILE A 103 7.92 -14.31 5.96
C ILE A 103 7.94 -12.81 6.25
N SER A 104 7.61 -11.98 5.26
CA SER A 104 7.54 -10.53 5.38
C SER A 104 6.57 -10.10 6.48
N GLN A 105 5.45 -10.80 6.65
CA GLN A 105 4.50 -10.52 7.73
C GLN A 105 5.14 -10.68 9.12
N PHE A 106 6.06 -11.64 9.29
CA PHE A 106 6.81 -11.81 10.54
C PHE A 106 7.86 -10.70 10.72
N PHE A 107 8.56 -10.30 9.66
CA PHE A 107 9.53 -9.20 9.70
C PHE A 107 8.86 -7.82 9.87
N LEU A 108 7.62 -7.67 9.43
CA LEU A 108 6.85 -6.44 9.54
C LEU A 108 6.56 -6.08 11.00
N ILE A 109 6.49 -7.06 11.90
CA ILE A 109 6.28 -6.82 13.34
C ILE A 109 7.45 -6.02 13.96
N PRO A 110 8.72 -6.51 13.95
CA PRO A 110 9.84 -5.77 14.51
C PRO A 110 10.17 -4.49 13.74
N ILE A 111 10.10 -4.51 12.40
CA ILE A 111 10.36 -3.33 11.58
C ILE A 111 9.28 -2.26 11.78
N GLY A 112 8.02 -2.67 11.88
CA GLY A 112 6.89 -1.78 12.15
C GLY A 112 7.01 -1.10 13.51
N LEU A 113 7.38 -1.85 14.55
CA LEU A 113 7.60 -1.29 15.90
C LEU A 113 8.75 -0.28 15.94
N LEU A 114 9.88 -0.59 15.28
CA LEU A 114 10.98 0.36 15.12
C LEU A 114 10.57 1.58 14.30
N GLY A 115 9.81 1.36 13.24
CA GLY A 115 9.24 2.39 12.37
C GLY A 115 8.37 3.36 13.15
N ILE A 116 7.40 2.88 13.93
CA ILE A 116 6.52 3.74 14.75
C ILE A 116 7.35 4.64 15.68
N LYS A 117 8.44 4.12 16.27
CA LYS A 117 9.32 4.90 17.14
C LYS A 117 10.12 5.97 16.37
N ALA A 118 10.52 5.68 15.13
CA ALA A 118 11.23 6.62 14.25
C ALA A 118 10.27 7.67 13.66
N TYR A 119 9.16 7.24 13.05
CA TYR A 119 8.13 8.10 12.47
C TYR A 119 7.44 8.97 13.51
N GLY A 120 7.25 8.48 14.74
CA GLY A 120 6.73 9.27 15.85
C GLY A 120 7.59 10.51 16.14
N ARG A 121 8.93 10.40 16.05
CA ARG A 121 9.81 11.56 16.19
C ARG A 121 9.75 12.49 14.98
N ILE A 122 9.66 11.95 13.77
CA ILE A 122 9.55 12.76 12.55
C ILE A 122 8.24 13.56 12.53
N LEU A 123 7.13 12.94 12.96
CA LEU A 123 5.81 13.57 13.02
C LEU A 123 5.66 14.57 14.17
N SER A 124 6.54 14.52 15.19
CA SER A 124 6.62 15.56 16.23
C SER A 124 7.29 16.86 15.75
N LEU A 125 7.88 16.87 14.55
CA LEU A 125 8.42 18.09 13.95
C LEU A 125 7.28 19.03 13.51
N PRO A 126 7.51 20.35 13.50
CA PRO A 126 6.49 21.32 13.12
C PRO A 126 5.97 21.02 11.71
N ARG A 127 4.63 20.99 11.60
CA ARG A 127 3.89 20.56 10.41
C ARG A 127 4.34 21.24 9.11
N ASN A 128 4.81 22.49 9.20
CA ASN A 128 5.34 23.25 8.07
C ASN A 128 6.58 22.59 7.45
N ILE A 129 7.50 22.07 8.28
CA ILE A 129 8.72 21.40 7.78
C ILE A 129 8.35 20.11 7.06
N ILE A 130 7.43 19.33 7.64
CA ILE A 130 6.95 18.08 7.03
C ILE A 130 6.31 18.36 5.66
N MET A 131 5.45 19.38 5.55
CA MET A 131 4.82 19.73 4.28
C MET A 131 5.82 20.16 3.20
N VAL A 132 6.88 20.88 3.57
CA VAL A 132 7.94 21.27 2.61
C VAL A 132 8.68 20.04 2.08
N PHE A 133 9.05 19.09 2.94
CA PHE A 133 9.68 17.85 2.49
C PHE A 133 8.75 17.01 1.62
N VAL A 134 7.47 16.89 1.98
CA VAL A 134 6.48 16.18 1.16
C VAL A 134 6.35 16.81 -0.22
N LEU A 135 6.29 18.15 -0.31
CA LEU A 135 6.26 18.86 -1.59
C LEU A 135 7.51 18.59 -2.41
N ILE A 136 8.70 18.70 -1.83
CA ILE A 136 9.97 18.43 -2.53
C ILE A 136 10.00 16.99 -3.04
N PHE A 137 9.67 16.00 -2.20
CA PHE A 137 9.65 14.60 -2.61
C PHE A 137 8.58 14.31 -3.67
N SER A 138 7.42 14.95 -3.60
CA SER A 138 6.38 14.81 -4.63
C SER A 138 6.82 15.41 -5.96
N VAL A 139 7.48 16.58 -5.94
CA VAL A 139 8.01 17.23 -7.14
C VAL A 139 9.11 16.36 -7.76
N VAL A 140 10.06 15.89 -6.96
CA VAL A 140 11.13 14.99 -7.40
C VAL A 140 10.57 13.66 -7.89
N GLY A 141 9.57 13.10 -7.21
CA GLY A 141 8.90 11.87 -7.59
C GLY A 141 8.16 11.98 -8.92
N SER A 142 7.40 13.05 -9.14
CA SER A 142 6.75 13.30 -10.44
C SER A 142 7.79 13.48 -11.55
N TYR A 143 8.88 14.20 -11.24
CA TYR A 143 10.00 14.40 -12.16
C TYR A 143 10.69 13.09 -12.53
N ALA A 144 10.90 12.18 -11.56
CA ALA A 144 11.55 10.90 -11.79
C ALA A 144 10.68 9.92 -12.61
N ILE A 145 9.35 9.99 -12.47
CA ILE A 145 8.43 9.10 -13.19
C ILE A 145 8.28 9.53 -14.66
N ARG A 146 8.30 10.84 -14.96
CA ARG A 146 8.03 11.34 -16.33
C ARG A 146 9.21 11.98 -17.05
N ASN A 147 10.34 12.22 -16.39
CA ASN A 147 11.56 12.80 -16.97
C ASN A 147 11.27 14.03 -17.86
N SER A 148 10.30 14.86 -17.43
CA SER A 148 9.83 16.01 -18.20
C SER A 148 9.64 17.20 -17.27
N ILE A 149 10.29 18.30 -17.64
CA ILE A 149 10.29 19.59 -16.93
C ILE A 149 8.91 20.27 -16.98
N PHE A 150 7.96 19.71 -17.74
CA PHE A 150 6.62 20.27 -17.94
C PHE A 150 5.64 20.05 -16.76
N ASP A 151 5.93 19.16 -15.81
CA ASP A 151 5.05 18.91 -14.64
C ASP A 151 5.27 19.93 -13.49
N ILE A 152 6.36 20.72 -13.54
CA ILE A 152 6.79 21.60 -12.44
C ILE A 152 6.42 23.07 -12.70
N GLY A 153 5.93 23.40 -13.90
CA GLY A 153 5.48 24.76 -14.22
C GLY A 153 4.41 24.77 -15.28
N ILE A 154 3.15 24.89 -14.84
CA ILE A 154 1.92 25.14 -15.63
C ILE A 154 1.41 23.94 -16.42
#